data_AF-A0A1Y1LWK5-F1
#
_entry.id   AF-A0A1Y1LWK5-F1
#
_cell.length_a   1.000
_cell.length_b   1.000
_cell.length_c   1.000
_cell.angle_alpha   90.00
_cell.angle_beta   90.00
_cell.angle_gamma   90.00
#
_symmetry.space_group_name_H-M   'P 1'
#
loop_
_entity.id
_entity.type
_entity.pdbx_description
1 polymer ?
#
loop_
_entity_poly.entity_id
_entity_poly.type
_entity_poly.pdbx_seq_one_letter_code
_entity_poly.pdbx_strand_id
1 'polypeptide(L)'
;MQRVIKLWNEGCAEHVIPLSNIKNDSRISSGDSHEAIVSILFVTMEKLSANTRKRYENQIKSQLDSLFKRLSGEVIVLALSVDSSVIRSLTSYLDFESERVFQNSLKVVIERHQRHKKYLMEICDEMYELKLKHTNAILILYSITDYFYKMFL
;
A
#
# COMPACT_ATOMS: atom_id res chain seq x y z
N MET A 1 5.74 15.25 -7.45
CA MET A 1 4.90 14.97 -6.27
C MET A 1 5.77 14.27 -5.24
N GLN A 2 6.43 15.05 -4.40
CA GLN A 2 7.34 14.59 -3.34
C GLN A 2 6.95 15.40 -2.11
N ARG A 3 5.92 14.96 -1.37
CA ARG A 3 5.38 15.74 -0.24
C ARG A 3 6.16 15.49 1.05
N VAL A 4 6.70 14.29 1.26
CA VAL A 4 7.45 13.98 2.49
C VAL A 4 8.86 14.57 2.52
N ILE A 5 9.47 14.85 1.35
CA ILE A 5 10.77 15.53 1.28
C ILE A 5 10.74 16.93 1.93
N LYS A 6 9.59 17.62 1.97
CA LYS A 6 9.52 18.97 2.55
C LYS A 6 9.55 19.02 4.08
N LEU A 7 9.34 17.90 4.78
CA LEU A 7 9.36 17.87 6.25
C LEU A 7 10.70 17.42 6.84
N TRP A 8 11.68 17.12 5.98
CA TRP A 8 13.01 16.75 6.43
C TRP A 8 13.95 17.95 6.66
N ASN A 9 13.50 19.20 6.45
CA ASN A 9 14.36 20.36 6.75
C ASN A 9 13.75 21.66 7.31
N GLU A 10 12.46 22.01 7.21
CA GLU A 10 12.01 23.35 7.68
C GLU A 10 10.50 23.48 7.94
N GLY A 11 10.14 24.02 9.12
CA GLY A 11 9.11 25.04 9.35
C GLY A 11 7.64 24.77 8.98
N CYS A 12 6.75 24.87 9.98
CA CYS A 12 5.30 24.93 9.88
C CYS A 12 4.77 25.91 8.80
N ALA A 13 3.79 25.48 7.99
CA ALA A 13 2.68 26.31 7.49
C ALA A 13 1.60 25.44 6.82
N GLU A 14 0.35 25.66 7.22
CA GLU A 14 -0.87 25.07 6.65
C GLU A 14 -1.11 25.51 5.20
N HIS A 15 -1.60 24.61 4.34
CA HIS A 15 -2.54 24.98 3.27
C HIS A 15 -3.27 23.76 2.67
N VAL A 16 -4.60 23.81 2.70
CA VAL A 16 -5.57 22.83 2.19
C VAL A 16 -6.06 23.25 0.80
N ILE A 17 -5.93 22.44 -0.26
CA ILE A 17 -6.81 22.45 -1.48
C ILE A 17 -6.70 21.08 -2.24
N PRO A 18 -7.62 20.66 -3.13
CA PRO A 18 -8.38 19.41 -3.00
C PRO A 18 -8.07 18.37 -4.10
N LEU A 19 -8.55 17.13 -3.90
CA LEU A 19 -8.45 16.01 -4.84
C LEU A 19 -9.44 16.17 -6.00
N SER A 20 -8.98 15.94 -7.24
CA SER A 20 -9.85 15.78 -8.40
C SER A 20 -9.92 14.33 -8.89
N ASN A 21 -11.17 13.88 -8.94
CA ASN A 21 -11.79 12.92 -9.86
C ASN A 21 -11.26 11.48 -9.93
N ILE A 22 -11.84 10.63 -9.08
CA ILE A 22 -12.01 9.20 -9.35
C ILE A 22 -13.51 8.96 -9.57
N LYS A 23 -13.88 8.66 -10.82
CA LYS A 23 -15.23 8.25 -11.20
C LYS A 23 -15.31 6.73 -11.04
N ASN A 24 -15.87 6.28 -9.92
CA ASN A 24 -16.21 4.88 -9.69
C ASN A 24 -17.49 4.54 -10.48
N ASP A 25 -17.40 3.54 -11.34
CA ASP A 25 -18.57 2.90 -11.94
C ASP A 25 -18.39 1.38 -11.91
N SER A 26 -19.14 0.71 -11.03
CA SER A 26 -19.98 -0.45 -11.36
C SER A 26 -20.56 -1.10 -10.08
N ARG A 27 -21.89 -1.09 -9.99
CA ARG A 27 -22.71 -2.06 -9.24
C ARG A 27 -22.73 -3.38 -10.07
N ILE A 28 -22.90 -4.60 -9.57
CA ILE A 28 -23.94 -5.19 -8.70
C ILE A 28 -23.41 -6.54 -8.17
N SER A 29 -23.72 -6.90 -6.92
CA SER A 29 -24.10 -8.26 -6.54
C SER A 29 -24.90 -8.21 -5.23
N SER A 30 -26.12 -8.75 -5.29
CA SER A 30 -27.04 -8.90 -4.18
C SER A 30 -26.69 -10.17 -3.39
N GLY A 31 -26.47 -10.04 -2.09
CA GLY A 31 -26.29 -11.16 -1.18
C GLY A 31 -25.87 -10.65 0.19
N ASP A 32 -26.71 -10.86 1.19
CA ASP A 32 -26.46 -10.53 2.59
C ASP A 32 -25.23 -11.33 3.07
N SER A 33 -24.06 -10.70 3.05
CA SER A 33 -22.76 -11.30 3.37
C SER A 33 -21.84 -10.17 3.83
N HIS A 34 -21.13 -10.37 4.94
CA HIS A 34 -20.08 -9.48 5.43
C HIS A 34 -18.85 -9.50 4.50
N GLU A 35 -19.03 -9.15 3.23
CA GLU A 35 -17.98 -9.20 2.20
C GLU A 35 -17.00 -8.05 2.37
N ALA A 36 -15.71 -8.35 2.25
CA ALA A 36 -14.67 -7.34 2.31
C ALA A 36 -14.78 -6.32 1.16
N ILE A 37 -14.65 -5.04 1.49
CA ILE A 37 -14.54 -3.95 0.50
C ILE A 37 -13.06 -3.85 0.11
N VAL A 38 -12.71 -4.37 -1.07
CA VAL A 38 -11.32 -4.47 -1.52
C VAL A 38 -10.93 -3.33 -2.46
N SER A 39 -9.87 -2.60 -2.10
CA SER A 39 -9.21 -1.58 -2.93
C SER A 39 -7.79 -2.01 -3.28
N ILE A 40 -7.38 -1.87 -4.55
CA ILE A 40 -6.01 -2.21 -5.01
C ILE A 40 -5.28 -0.93 -5.41
N LEU A 41 -4.19 -0.62 -4.73
CA LEU A 41 -3.32 0.51 -5.01
C LEU A 41 -2.00 0.01 -5.60
N PHE A 42 -1.52 0.67 -6.65
CA PHE A 42 -0.24 0.36 -7.29
C PHE A 42 0.77 1.44 -6.95
N VAL A 43 1.83 1.02 -6.27
CA VAL A 43 3.05 1.82 -6.08
C VAL A 43 4.12 1.04 -6.81
N THR A 44 4.45 1.42 -8.05
CA THR A 44 5.39 0.70 -8.94
C THR A 44 6.52 1.61 -9.37
N MET A 45 7.71 1.06 -9.63
CA MET A 45 8.87 1.86 -10.05
C MET A 45 8.63 2.56 -11.40
N GLU A 46 7.83 1.94 -12.26
CA GLU A 46 7.46 2.47 -13.57
C GLU A 46 5.94 2.66 -13.67
N LYS A 47 5.50 3.60 -14.50
CA LYS A 47 4.08 3.81 -14.78
C LYS A 47 3.52 2.60 -15.53
N LEU A 48 2.53 1.95 -14.96
CA LEU A 48 1.80 0.88 -15.63
C LEU A 48 0.86 1.44 -16.70
N SER A 49 0.83 0.80 -17.87
CA SER A 49 -0.24 1.02 -18.85
C SER A 49 -1.57 0.53 -18.30
N ALA A 50 -2.69 1.09 -18.78
CA ALA A 50 -4.03 0.72 -18.32
C ALA A 50 -4.30 -0.80 -18.45
N ASN A 51 -3.89 -1.40 -19.57
CA ASN A 51 -4.05 -2.85 -19.81
C ASN A 51 -3.21 -3.68 -18.82
N THR A 52 -1.97 -3.25 -18.56
CA THR A 52 -1.08 -3.95 -17.60
C THR A 52 -1.64 -3.86 -16.19
N ARG A 53 -2.10 -2.67 -15.78
CA ARG A 53 -2.75 -2.45 -14.49
C ARG A 53 -3.97 -3.35 -14.34
N LYS A 54 -4.88 -3.37 -15.31
CA LYS A 54 -6.08 -4.24 -15.28
C LYS A 54 -5.73 -5.72 -15.23
N ARG A 55 -4.68 -6.15 -15.94
CA ARG A 55 -4.18 -7.53 -15.87
C ARG A 55 -3.72 -7.90 -14.46
N TYR A 56 -2.90 -7.04 -13.83
CA TYR A 56 -2.44 -7.28 -12.46
C TYR A 56 -3.56 -7.22 -11.44
N GLU A 57 -4.52 -6.31 -11.59
CA GLU A 57 -5.72 -6.27 -10.71
C GLU A 57 -6.50 -7.58 -10.76
N ASN A 58 -6.79 -8.10 -11.97
CA ASN A 58 -7.48 -9.37 -12.13
C ASN A 58 -6.69 -10.54 -11.53
N GLN A 59 -5.36 -10.52 -11.70
CA GLN A 59 -4.49 -11.54 -11.15
C GLN A 59 -4.51 -11.53 -9.61
N ILE A 60 -4.36 -10.36 -8.99
CA ILE A 60 -4.42 -10.18 -7.54
C ILE A 60 -5.78 -10.65 -7.01
N LYS A 61 -6.88 -10.21 -7.67
CA LYS A 61 -8.24 -10.62 -7.29
C LYS A 61 -8.42 -12.13 -7.34
N SER A 62 -7.98 -12.77 -8.43
CA SER A 62 -8.09 -14.22 -8.57
C SER A 62 -7.24 -14.98 -7.55
N GLN A 63 -6.04 -14.49 -7.23
CA GLN A 63 -5.15 -15.17 -6.29
C GLN A 63 -5.63 -15.02 -4.84
N LEU A 64 -6.16 -13.85 -4.48
CA LEU A 64 -6.60 -13.53 -3.14
C LEU A 64 -8.11 -13.72 -2.91
N ASP A 65 -8.86 -14.21 -3.90
CA ASP A 65 -10.31 -14.40 -3.82
C ASP A 65 -10.75 -15.18 -2.57
N SER A 66 -10.09 -16.31 -2.30
CA SER A 66 -10.37 -17.12 -1.10
C SER A 66 -10.02 -16.41 0.21
N LEU A 67 -9.03 -15.52 0.21
CA LEU A 67 -8.68 -14.71 1.37
C LEU A 67 -9.73 -13.62 1.58
N PHE A 68 -10.11 -12.89 0.53
CA PHE A 68 -11.10 -11.81 0.64
C PHE A 68 -12.45 -12.29 1.16
N LYS A 69 -12.90 -13.48 0.73
CA LYS A 69 -14.13 -14.12 1.24
C LYS A 69 -14.10 -14.45 2.73
N ARG A 70 -12.91 -14.53 3.33
CA ARG A 70 -12.71 -14.81 4.77
C ARG A 70 -12.48 -13.54 5.59
N LEU A 71 -12.30 -12.39 4.93
CA LEU A 71 -12.11 -11.11 5.57
C LEU A 71 -13.44 -10.35 5.59
N SER A 72 -13.58 -9.46 6.58
CA SER A 72 -14.70 -8.54 6.70
C SER A 72 -14.17 -7.12 6.90
N GLY A 73 -14.82 -6.13 6.30
CA GLY A 73 -14.42 -4.73 6.40
C GLY A 73 -13.57 -4.25 5.22
N GLU A 74 -12.80 -3.19 5.43
CA GLU A 74 -11.99 -2.58 4.38
C GLU A 74 -10.65 -3.31 4.22
N VAL A 75 -10.34 -3.72 2.99
CA VAL A 75 -9.08 -4.38 2.64
C VAL A 75 -8.37 -3.55 1.57
N ILE A 76 -7.13 -3.16 1.84
CA ILE A 76 -6.32 -2.38 0.91
C ILE A 76 -5.13 -3.23 0.49
N VAL A 77 -5.03 -3.53 -0.79
CA VAL A 77 -3.89 -4.25 -1.36
C VAL A 77 -2.93 -3.26 -1.97
N LEU A 78 -1.72 -3.19 -1.43
CA LEU A 78 -0.62 -2.40 -1.97
C LEU A 78 0.24 -3.30 -2.89
N ALA A 79 0.08 -3.13 -4.19
CA ALA A 79 0.80 -3.88 -5.22
C ALA A 79 2.13 -3.20 -5.57
N LEU A 80 3.23 -3.94 -5.40
CA LEU A 80 4.60 -3.46 -5.41
C LEU A 80 5.47 -4.20 -6.43
N SER A 81 6.41 -3.49 -7.05
CA SER A 81 7.48 -4.01 -7.91
C SER A 81 8.74 -4.33 -7.10
N VAL A 82 8.60 -5.09 -6.01
CA VAL A 82 9.70 -5.56 -5.16
C VAL A 82 9.62 -7.06 -4.97
N ASP A 83 10.73 -7.71 -4.62
CA ASP A 83 10.75 -9.13 -4.31
C ASP A 83 10.15 -9.43 -2.93
N SER A 84 9.74 -10.68 -2.69
CA SER A 84 9.20 -11.14 -1.41
C SER A 84 10.13 -10.90 -0.22
N SER A 85 11.45 -10.87 -0.42
CA SER A 85 12.42 -10.53 0.63
C SER A 85 12.21 -9.12 1.20
N VAL A 86 11.82 -8.17 0.35
CA VAL A 86 11.50 -6.80 0.71
C VAL A 86 10.17 -6.75 1.46
N ILE A 87 9.13 -7.42 0.95
CA ILE A 87 7.82 -7.52 1.63
C ILE A 87 7.95 -8.13 3.03
N ARG A 88 8.73 -9.21 3.15
CA ARG A 88 9.02 -9.84 4.45
C ARG A 88 9.71 -8.85 5.39
N SER A 89 10.62 -8.03 4.89
CA SER A 89 11.32 -7.04 5.72
C SER A 89 10.39 -5.91 6.14
N LEU A 90 9.61 -5.33 5.21
CA LEU A 90 8.61 -4.30 5.52
C LEU A 90 7.66 -4.76 6.62
N THR A 91 7.07 -5.95 6.45
CA THR A 91 6.12 -6.54 7.41
C THR A 91 6.72 -6.99 8.74
N SER A 92 8.05 -7.12 8.86
CA SER A 92 8.68 -7.60 10.09
C SER A 92 9.34 -6.49 10.90
N TYR A 93 9.73 -5.39 10.25
CA TYR A 93 10.47 -4.31 10.90
C TYR A 93 9.66 -3.04 11.05
N LEU A 94 8.78 -2.69 10.09
CA LEU A 94 8.05 -1.43 10.17
C LEU A 94 7.11 -1.40 11.37
N ASP A 95 7.17 -0.30 12.09
CA ASP A 95 6.38 -0.06 13.30
C ASP A 95 5.73 1.33 13.22
N PHE A 96 4.42 1.37 13.40
CA PHE A 96 3.57 2.55 13.23
C PHE A 96 3.15 3.18 14.57
N GLU A 97 3.75 2.79 15.70
CA GLU A 97 3.41 3.31 17.03
C GLU A 97 3.56 4.85 17.13
N SER A 98 4.63 5.40 16.55
CA SER A 98 4.84 6.84 16.45
C SER A 98 5.69 7.18 15.25
N GLU A 99 5.64 8.43 14.79
CA GLU A 99 6.48 8.93 13.70
C GLU A 99 7.96 8.58 13.93
N ARG A 100 8.49 8.81 15.14
CA ARG A 100 9.90 8.53 15.44
C ARG A 100 10.25 7.05 15.36
N VAL A 101 9.36 6.19 15.86
CA VAL A 101 9.52 4.72 15.82
C VAL A 101 9.44 4.21 14.38
N PHE A 102 8.50 4.74 13.59
CA PHE A 102 8.38 4.47 12.17
C PHE A 102 9.63 4.88 11.39
N GLN A 103 10.15 6.09 11.64
CA GLN A 103 11.38 6.55 10.99
C GLN A 103 12.58 5.68 11.34
N ASN A 104 12.69 5.20 12.58
CA ASN A 104 13.78 4.33 12.99
C ASN A 104 13.66 2.93 12.37
N SER A 105 12.47 2.34 12.36
CA SER A 105 12.24 1.05 11.71
C SER A 105 12.46 1.11 10.19
N LEU A 106 12.06 2.20 9.54
CA LEU A 106 12.30 2.45 8.12
C LEU A 106 13.80 2.46 7.78
N LYS A 107 14.63 3.11 8.61
CA LYS A 107 16.10 3.09 8.43
C LYS A 107 16.64 1.66 8.40
N VAL A 108 16.19 0.80 9.32
CA VAL A 108 16.59 -0.62 9.37
C VAL A 108 16.21 -1.35 8.08
N VAL A 109 15.02 -1.09 7.53
CA VAL A 109 14.58 -1.70 6.26
C VAL A 109 15.45 -1.19 5.09
N ILE A 110 15.73 0.11 5.03
CA ILE A 110 16.55 0.72 3.98
C ILE A 110 17.98 0.19 4.01
N GLU A 111 18.58 0.04 5.19
CA GLU A 111 19.93 -0.49 5.36
C GLU A 111 20.04 -1.93 4.84
N ARG A 112 18.98 -2.74 4.98
CA ARG A 112 18.92 -4.10 4.43
C ARG A 112 18.70 -4.15 2.93
N HIS A 113 18.04 -3.14 2.37
CA HIS A 113 17.60 -3.09 0.97
C HIS A 113 18.04 -1.81 0.26
N GLN A 114 19.33 -1.47 0.38
CA GLN A 114 19.87 -0.18 -0.07
C GLN A 114 19.58 0.12 -1.55
N ARG A 115 19.56 -0.92 -2.40
CA ARG A 115 19.24 -0.80 -3.84
C ARG A 115 17.83 -0.25 -4.10
N HIS A 116 16.91 -0.45 -3.15
CA HIS A 116 15.52 0.00 -3.26
C HIS A 116 15.23 1.26 -2.45
N LYS A 117 16.24 1.94 -1.87
CA LYS A 117 16.06 3.08 -0.94
C LYS A 117 14.98 4.08 -1.39
N LYS A 118 15.10 4.63 -2.60
CA LYS A 118 14.15 5.65 -3.09
C LYS A 118 12.72 5.12 -3.14
N TYR A 119 12.56 3.90 -3.63
CA TYR A 119 11.26 3.26 -3.79
C TYR A 119 10.67 2.81 -2.46
N LEU A 120 11.50 2.35 -1.52
CA LEU A 120 11.09 2.04 -0.15
C LEU A 120 10.54 3.27 0.57
N MET A 121 11.15 4.44 0.38
CA MET A 121 10.59 5.70 0.90
C MET A 121 9.19 5.94 0.34
N GLU A 122 8.99 5.84 -0.98
CA GLU A 122 7.68 6.03 -1.61
C GLU A 122 6.62 5.02 -1.11
N ILE A 123 7.02 3.75 -0.94
CA ILE A 123 6.14 2.71 -0.38
C ILE A 123 5.75 3.05 1.06
N CYS A 124 6.73 3.44 1.88
CA CYS A 124 6.53 3.68 3.30
C CYS A 124 5.70 4.96 3.54
N ASP A 125 5.89 6.00 2.73
CA ASP A 125 5.06 7.19 2.73
C ASP A 125 3.59 6.82 2.48
N GLU A 126 3.31 5.99 1.47
CA GLU A 126 1.93 5.57 1.18
C GLU A 126 1.36 4.63 2.24
N MET A 127 2.16 3.71 2.79
CA MET A 127 1.71 2.87 3.91
C MET A 127 1.32 3.71 5.13
N TYR A 128 2.09 4.75 5.43
CA TYR A 128 1.84 5.66 6.55
C TYR A 128 0.55 6.47 6.34
N GLU A 129 0.38 7.06 5.15
CA GLU A 129 -0.84 7.76 4.77
C GLU A 129 -2.09 6.86 4.80
N LEU A 130 -1.97 5.61 4.36
CA LEU A 130 -3.05 4.63 4.43
C LEU A 130 -3.41 4.30 5.87
N LYS A 131 -2.42 4.09 6.75
CA LYS A 131 -2.66 3.83 8.18
C LYS A 131 -3.32 5.02 8.89
N LEU A 132 -3.00 6.25 8.50
CA LEU A 132 -3.65 7.45 9.04
C LEU A 132 -5.11 7.61 8.57
N LYS A 133 -5.39 7.34 7.29
CA LYS A 133 -6.75 7.49 6.71
C LYS A 133 -7.68 6.33 7.03
N HIS A 134 -7.12 5.13 7.14
CA HIS A 134 -7.87 3.88 7.24
C HIS A 134 -7.39 3.06 8.45
N THR A 135 -7.67 3.57 9.64
CA THR A 135 -7.16 3.03 10.92
C THR A 135 -7.50 1.56 11.16
N ASN A 136 -8.61 1.07 10.60
CA ASN A 136 -9.09 -0.31 10.75
C ASN A 136 -8.97 -1.15 9.47
N ALA A 137 -8.37 -0.62 8.39
CA ALA A 137 -8.24 -1.38 7.16
C ALA A 137 -7.14 -2.44 7.26
N ILE A 138 -7.43 -3.61 6.68
CA ILE A 138 -6.45 -4.68 6.52
C ILE A 138 -5.56 -4.32 5.34
N LEU A 139 -4.29 -4.04 5.60
CA LEU A 139 -3.32 -3.75 4.56
C LEU A 139 -2.66 -5.06 4.10
N ILE A 140 -2.64 -5.31 2.79
CA ILE A 140 -1.97 -6.47 2.19
C ILE A 140 -0.87 -5.96 1.28
N LEU A 141 0.37 -6.31 1.59
CA LEU A 141 1.50 -6.03 0.69
C LEU A 141 1.61 -7.17 -0.32
N TYR A 142 1.61 -6.83 -1.61
CA TYR A 142 1.63 -7.79 -2.71
C TYR A 142 2.81 -7.51 -3.65
N SER A 143 3.61 -8.53 -3.96
CA SER A 143 4.66 -8.45 -4.98
C SER A 143 4.10 -8.85 -6.33
N ILE A 144 4.19 -7.94 -7.29
CA ILE A 144 3.87 -8.21 -8.69
C ILE A 144 4.96 -9.09 -9.34
N THR A 145 6.18 -9.06 -8.80
CA THR A 145 7.35 -9.75 -9.36
C THR A 145 7.31 -11.26 -9.10
N ASP A 146 6.99 -11.66 -7.87
CA ASP A 146 7.00 -13.08 -7.45
C ASP A 146 5.65 -13.59 -6.94
N TYR A 147 4.59 -12.79 -7.07
CA TYR A 147 3.22 -13.13 -6.66
C TYR A 147 3.10 -13.48 -5.17
N PHE A 148 4.04 -13.04 -4.35
CA PHE A 148 4.02 -13.20 -2.92
C PHE A 148 3.18 -12.12 -2.26
N TYR A 149 2.47 -12.46 -1.19
CA TYR A 149 1.75 -11.49 -0.38
C TYR A 149 1.93 -11.74 1.10
N LYS A 150 1.78 -10.67 1.89
CA LYS A 150 1.71 -10.76 3.34
C LYS A 150 0.77 -9.70 3.89
N MET A 151 -0.06 -10.10 4.84
CA MET A 151 -0.92 -9.17 5.58
C MET A 151 -0.07 -8.34 6.53
N PHE A 152 -0.37 -7.05 6.60
CA PHE A 152 0.19 -6.08 7.52
C PHE A 152 -0.96 -5.59 8.40
N LEU A 153 -0.98 -6.05 9.65
CA LEU A 153 -2.02 -5.76 10.64
C LEU A 153 -1.53 -4.63 11.55
#